data_AF-A0A355SVB2-F1
#
_entry.id   AF-A0A355SVB2-F1
#
_cell.length_a   1.000
_cell.length_b   1.000
_cell.length_c   1.000
_cell.angle_alpha   90.00
_cell.angle_beta   90.00
_cell.angle_gamma   90.00
#
_symmetry.space_group_name_H-M   'P 1'
#
loop_
_entity.id
_entity.type
_entity.pdbx_description
1 polymer ?
#
loop_
_entity_poly.entity_id
_entity_poly.type
_entity_poly.pdbx_seq_one_letter_code
_entity_poly.pdbx_strand_id
1 'polypeptide(L)'
;MSQSEISSSSRLLSFTGAVGAIFVFALILYVAYLPNRPAPFDQQVNDARQAKADEARAAGEAKLNSYEIINAEAGTVRIPIEDAMESTVAAYSAAK
;
A
#
# COMPACT_ATOMS: atom_id res chain seq x y z
N MET A 1 58.09 -18.79 15.94
CA MET A 1 57.09 -18.29 14.97
C MET A 1 56.42 -17.08 15.60
N SER A 2 56.84 -15.87 15.25
CA SER A 2 56.35 -14.62 15.85
C SER A 2 54.98 -14.31 15.29
N GLN A 3 53.94 -14.40 16.13
CA GLN A 3 52.59 -13.94 15.80
C GLN A 3 52.66 -12.43 15.54
N SER A 4 52.52 -12.02 14.29
CA SER A 4 52.37 -10.61 13.92
C SER A 4 51.03 -10.10 14.48
N GLU A 5 51.07 -9.34 15.56
CA GLU A 5 49.89 -8.63 16.06
C GLU A 5 49.33 -7.73 14.95
N ILE A 6 48.12 -8.05 14.48
CA ILE A 6 47.45 -7.25 13.46
C ILE A 6 47.14 -5.88 14.08
N SER A 7 47.91 -4.87 13.69
CA SER A 7 47.74 -3.47 14.12
C SER A 7 46.31 -2.97 13.86
N SER A 8 45.74 -2.23 14.81
CA SER A 8 44.38 -1.65 14.68
C SER A 8 44.22 -0.83 13.39
N SER A 9 45.30 -0.17 12.94
CA SER A 9 45.31 0.60 11.70
C SER A 9 45.10 -0.24 10.45
N SER A 10 45.62 -1.48 10.40
CA SER A 10 45.41 -2.37 9.25
C SER A 10 44.01 -2.98 9.24
N ARG A 11 43.40 -3.17 10.43
CA ARG A 11 41.99 -3.58 10.53
C ARG A 11 41.04 -2.49 10.03
N LEU A 12 41.27 -1.23 10.43
CA LEU A 12 40.47 -0.09 9.96
C LEU A 12 40.59 0.08 8.45
N LEU A 13 41.80 -0.02 7.90
CA LEU A 13 42.02 0.07 6.45
C LEU A 13 41.28 -1.04 5.69
N SER A 14 41.37 -2.29 6.16
CA SER A 14 40.65 -3.43 5.56
C SER A 14 39.13 -3.27 5.68
N PHE A 15 38.62 -2.77 6.81
CA PHE A 15 37.20 -2.49 6.99
C PHE A 15 36.71 -1.40 6.03
N THR A 16 37.41 -0.28 5.93
CA THR A 16 37.10 0.79 4.99
C THR A 16 37.19 0.31 3.55
N GLY A 17 38.16 -0.55 3.22
CA GLY A 17 38.26 -1.19 1.91
C GLY A 17 37.05 -2.07 1.59
N ALA A 18 36.60 -2.89 2.54
CA ALA A 18 35.42 -3.72 2.38
C ALA A 18 34.13 -2.89 2.19
N VAL A 19 33.95 -1.86 3.00
CA VAL A 19 32.84 -0.91 2.86
C VAL A 19 32.91 -0.21 1.51
N GLY A 20 34.09 0.29 1.13
CA GLY A 20 34.33 0.94 -0.17
C GLY A 20 33.98 0.03 -1.35
N ALA A 21 34.35 -1.24 -1.31
CA ALA A 21 34.00 -2.21 -2.35
C ALA A 21 32.47 -2.40 -2.48
N ILE A 22 31.74 -2.48 -1.37
CA ILE A 22 30.28 -2.56 -1.37
C ILE A 22 29.67 -1.29 -1.97
N PHE A 23 30.18 -0.10 -1.61
CA PHE A 23 29.72 1.16 -2.16
C PHE A 23 29.96 1.28 -3.67
N VAL A 24 31.14 0.86 -4.15
CA VAL A 24 31.43 0.84 -5.59
C VAL A 24 30.47 -0.10 -6.32
N PHE A 25 30.22 -1.29 -5.77
CA PHE A 25 29.25 -2.22 -6.34
C PHE A 25 27.82 -1.64 -6.37
N ALA A 26 27.38 -1.02 -5.28
CA ALA A 26 26.07 -0.35 -5.21
C ALA A 26 25.97 0.80 -6.23
N LEU A 27 27.04 1.57 -6.42
CA LEU A 27 27.10 2.66 -7.39
C LEU A 27 27.00 2.13 -8.84
N ILE A 28 27.65 1.00 -9.14
CA ILE A 28 27.52 0.33 -10.43
C ILE A 28 26.06 -0.11 -10.66
N LEU A 29 25.42 -0.73 -9.66
CA LEU A 29 24.01 -1.10 -9.77
C LEU A 29 23.12 0.12 -9.98
N TYR A 30 23.39 1.23 -9.30
CA TYR A 30 22.62 2.45 -9.41
C TYR A 30 22.74 3.12 -10.79
N VAL A 31 23.92 3.12 -11.40
CA VAL A 31 24.15 3.78 -12.71
C VAL A 31 23.80 2.85 -13.88
N ALA A 32 24.17 1.57 -13.80
CA ALA A 32 24.08 0.66 -14.94
C ALA A 32 22.82 -0.22 -14.93
N TYR A 33 22.33 -0.61 -13.75
CA TYR A 33 21.23 -1.57 -13.64
C TYR A 33 19.88 -0.91 -13.37
N LEU A 34 19.80 -0.01 -12.38
CA LEU A 34 18.54 0.57 -11.93
C LEU A 34 17.80 1.40 -13.01
N PRO A 35 18.45 2.25 -13.81
CA PRO A 35 17.79 3.03 -14.86
C PRO A 35 17.32 2.16 -16.02
N ASN A 36 18.02 1.05 -16.27
CA ASN A 36 17.75 0.11 -17.35
C ASN A 36 16.95 -1.11 -16.88
N ARG A 37 16.43 -1.08 -15.64
CA ARG A 37 15.72 -2.20 -15.06
C ARG A 37 14.41 -2.40 -15.82
N PRO A 38 14.14 -3.59 -16.38
CA PRO A 38 12.86 -3.85 -17.02
C PRO A 38 11.73 -3.71 -15.99
N ALA A 39 10.60 -3.18 -16.44
CA ALA A 39 9.39 -3.15 -15.61
C ALA A 39 9.11 -4.57 -15.10
N PRO A 40 8.68 -4.73 -13.83
CA PRO A 40 8.19 -6.01 -13.33
C PRO A 40 7.16 -6.57 -14.32
N PHE A 41 7.29 -7.85 -14.64
CA PHE A 41 6.48 -8.54 -15.66
C PHE A 41 4.96 -8.33 -15.46
N ASP A 42 4.52 -8.20 -14.21
CA ASP A 42 3.12 -8.04 -13.84
C ASP A 42 2.71 -6.61 -13.46
N GLN A 43 3.55 -5.59 -13.71
CA GLN A 43 3.24 -4.22 -13.28
C GLN A 43 1.92 -3.73 -13.88
N GLN A 44 1.70 -3.93 -15.18
CA GLN A 44 0.45 -3.56 -15.84
C GLN A 44 -0.77 -4.34 -15.30
N VAL A 45 -0.59 -5.61 -14.94
CA VAL A 45 -1.68 -6.45 -14.40
C VAL A 45 -2.04 -6.00 -12.98
N ASN A 46 -1.04 -5.64 -12.18
CA ASN A 46 -1.24 -5.16 -10.82
C ASN A 46 -1.88 -3.77 -10.80
N ASP A 47 -1.44 -2.87 -11.68
CA ASP A 47 -2.03 -1.54 -11.83
C ASP A 47 -3.50 -1.63 -12.27
N ALA A 48 -3.81 -2.53 -13.22
CA ALA A 48 -5.18 -2.78 -13.65
C ALA A 48 -6.06 -3.39 -12.55
N ARG A 49 -5.51 -4.30 -11.73
CA ARG A 49 -6.23 -4.87 -10.57
C ARG A 49 -6.51 -3.80 -9.51
N GLN A 50 -5.55 -2.93 -9.25
CA GLN A 50 -5.70 -1.84 -8.28
C GLN A 50 -6.75 -0.85 -8.75
N ALA A 51 -6.68 -0.38 -10.00
CA ALA A 51 -7.67 0.52 -10.57
C ALA A 51 -9.10 -0.05 -10.50
N LYS A 52 -9.26 -1.34 -10.84
CA LYS A 52 -10.57 -2.01 -10.76
C LYS A 52 -11.07 -2.18 -9.32
N ALA A 53 -10.16 -2.42 -8.36
CA ALA A 53 -10.52 -2.49 -6.95
C ALA A 53 -10.98 -1.12 -6.43
N ASP A 54 -10.31 -0.05 -6.84
CA ASP A 54 -10.65 1.32 -6.44
C ASP A 54 -11.97 1.77 -7.06
N GLU A 55 -12.23 1.43 -8.31
CA GLU A 55 -13.53 1.64 -8.96
C GLU A 55 -14.65 0.87 -8.22
N ALA A 56 -14.42 -0.39 -7.85
CA ALA A 56 -15.39 -1.18 -7.11
C ALA A 56 -15.64 -0.63 -5.69
N ARG A 57 -14.61 -0.12 -5.01
CA ARG A 57 -14.76 0.54 -3.70
C ARG A 57 -15.57 1.83 -3.82
N ALA A 58 -15.23 2.69 -4.78
CA ALA A 58 -15.94 3.95 -4.99
C ALA A 58 -17.41 3.71 -5.37
N ALA A 59 -17.68 2.75 -6.26
CA ALA A 59 -19.04 2.36 -6.61
C ALA A 59 -19.80 1.74 -5.42
N GLY A 60 -19.10 1.02 -4.55
CA GLY A 60 -19.64 0.51 -3.29
C GLY A 60 -20.03 1.64 -2.35
N GLU A 61 -19.10 2.53 -2.02
CA GLU A 61 -19.34 3.68 -1.14
C GLU A 61 -20.48 4.57 -1.65
N ALA A 62 -20.52 4.82 -2.95
CA ALA A 62 -21.62 5.57 -3.56
C ALA A 62 -22.97 4.90 -3.33
N LYS A 63 -23.07 3.56 -3.46
CA LYS A 63 -24.33 2.82 -3.25
C LYS A 63 -24.76 2.76 -1.78
N LEU A 64 -23.82 2.76 -0.84
CA LEU A 64 -24.09 2.63 0.59
C LEU A 64 -24.43 3.97 1.26
N ASN A 65 -23.87 5.08 0.75
CA ASN A 65 -23.96 6.39 1.39
C ASN A 65 -24.88 7.38 0.65
N SER A 66 -25.51 6.97 -0.46
CA SER A 66 -26.42 7.84 -1.20
C SER A 66 -27.88 7.56 -0.87
N TYR A 67 -28.68 8.63 -0.95
CA TYR A 67 -30.13 8.53 -0.99
C TYR A 67 -30.57 8.19 -2.42
N GLU A 68 -31.36 7.14 -2.56
CA GLU A 68 -31.86 6.68 -3.86
C GLU A 68 -33.33 6.25 -3.73
N ILE A 69 -34.18 6.68 -4.65
CA ILE A 69 -35.57 6.20 -4.70
C ILE A 69 -35.56 4.85 -5.42
N ILE A 70 -35.75 3.76 -4.67
CA ILE A 70 -35.74 2.40 -5.25
C ILE A 70 -37.06 2.13 -5.98
N ASN A 71 -38.18 2.55 -5.40
CA ASN A 71 -39.51 2.39 -6.01
C ASN A 71 -40.45 3.49 -5.53
N ALA A 72 -40.77 4.43 -6.42
CA ALA A 72 -41.64 5.57 -6.11
C ALA A 72 -43.12 5.15 -5.90
N GLU A 73 -43.60 4.12 -6.58
CA GLU A 73 -44.99 3.64 -6.48
C GLU A 73 -45.24 2.88 -5.17
N ALA A 74 -44.23 2.14 -4.70
CA ALA A 74 -44.26 1.44 -3.41
C ALA A 74 -43.80 2.32 -2.23
N GLY A 75 -43.33 3.55 -2.48
CA GLY A 75 -42.80 4.46 -1.46
C GLY A 75 -41.46 4.00 -0.85
N THR A 76 -40.73 3.09 -1.51
CA THR A 76 -39.48 2.53 -0.99
C THR A 76 -38.28 3.39 -1.38
N VAL A 77 -37.60 3.94 -0.38
CA VAL A 77 -36.38 4.74 -0.54
C VAL A 77 -35.20 4.09 0.17
N ARG A 78 -34.00 4.25 -0.41
CA ARG A 78 -32.73 3.94 0.24
C ARG A 78 -32.26 5.16 1.01
N ILE A 79 -31.89 4.93 2.26
CA ILE A 79 -31.21 5.90 3.11
C ILE A 79 -29.79 5.40 3.40
N PRO A 80 -28.83 6.29 3.70
CA PRO A 80 -27.50 5.92 4.17
C PRO A 80 -27.55 4.95 5.35
N ILE A 81 -26.55 4.07 5.43
CA ILE A 81 -26.49 3.05 6.48
C ILE A 81 -26.44 3.66 7.88
N GLU A 82 -25.70 4.76 8.05
CA GLU A 82 -25.58 5.48 9.33
C GLU A 82 -26.97 5.87 9.87
N ASP A 83 -27.77 6.53 9.03
CA ASP A 83 -29.12 6.97 9.37
C ASP A 83 -30.09 5.80 9.60
N ALA A 84 -29.94 4.71 8.82
CA ALA A 84 -30.71 3.48 9.00
C ALA A 84 -30.43 2.84 10.36
N MET A 85 -29.16 2.85 10.79
CA MET A 85 -28.74 2.37 12.09
C MET A 85 -29.33 3.23 13.22
N GLU A 86 -29.18 4.55 13.13
CA GLU A 86 -29.68 5.48 14.14
C GLU A 86 -31.21 5.38 14.28
N SER A 87 -31.94 5.36 13.16
CA SER A 87 -33.39 5.20 13.17
C SER A 87 -33.83 3.86 13.76
N THR A 88 -33.10 2.77 13.51
CA THR A 88 -33.40 1.45 14.10
C THR A 88 -33.19 1.46 15.62
N VAL A 89 -32.08 2.05 16.09
CA VAL A 89 -31.80 2.17 17.54
C VAL A 89 -32.83 3.07 18.21
N ALA A 90 -33.15 4.21 17.61
CA ALA A 90 -34.17 5.12 18.10
C ALA A 90 -35.54 4.42 18.22
N ALA A 91 -35.96 3.69 17.17
CA ALA A 91 -37.20 2.93 17.17
C ALA A 91 -37.23 1.87 18.29
N TYR A 92 -36.11 1.15 18.50
CA TYR A 92 -36.01 0.17 19.58
C TYR A 92 -36.06 0.82 20.96
N SER A 93 -35.42 1.98 21.14
CA SER A 93 -35.40 2.70 22.42
C SER A 93 -36.77 3.30 22.78
N ALA A 94 -37.56 3.73 21.79
CA ALA A 94 -38.89 4.29 21.99
C ALA A 94 -39.98 3.23 22.22
N ALA A 95 -39.72 1.97 21.83
CA ALA A 95 -40.61 0.84 22.07
C ALA A 95 -40.47 0.22 23.47
N LYS A 96 -39.51 0.73 24.28
CA LYS A 96 -39.31 0.36 25.67
C LYS A 96 -40.03 1.32 26.61
#